data_AF-A0A4V3T984-F1
#
_entry.id   AF-A0A4V3T984-F1
#
_cell.length_a   1.000
_cell.length_b   1.000
_cell.length_c   1.000
_cell.angle_alpha   90.00
_cell.angle_beta   90.00
_cell.angle_gamma   90.00
#
_symmetry.space_group_name_H-M   'P 1'
#
loop_
_entity.id
_entity.type
_entity.pdbx_description
1 polymer ?
#
loop_
_entity_poly.entity_id
_entity_poly.type
_entity_poly.pdbx_seq_one_letter_code
_entity_poly.pdbx_strand_id
1 'polypeptide(L)'
;MSSTSFDAEWAGLKEGTAAATQMRLASAAPDGGGDGGDAGGEDLKSDQAVWNKASNDVGQLVSGIKKAQTAFEAGQKGAAVSGVDSAAAQSELYQSWKTYLDGLAGKCSALQGPMVQAGKGQVANDDALRADFTRMNDQYKDTPATGGR
;
A
#
# COMPACT_ATOMS: atom_id res chain seq x y z
N MET A 1 -7.82 -3.31 39.91
CA MET A 1 -7.62 -2.47 38.71
C MET A 1 -6.26 -2.80 38.16
N SER A 2 -6.19 -3.64 37.12
CA SER A 2 -4.90 -4.08 36.58
C SER A 2 -4.31 -2.95 35.75
N SER A 3 -3.22 -2.35 36.22
CA SER A 3 -2.43 -1.39 35.45
C SER A 3 -1.70 -2.17 34.37
N THR A 4 -2.17 -2.10 33.13
CA THR A 4 -1.39 -2.55 31.97
C THR A 4 -0.12 -1.70 31.90
N SER A 5 1.04 -2.34 31.75
CA SER A 5 2.30 -1.60 31.59
C SER A 5 2.30 -0.91 30.22
N PHE A 6 3.04 0.20 30.13
CA PHE A 6 3.23 0.92 28.87
C PHE A 6 3.67 -0.01 27.73
N ASP A 7 4.54 -1.00 28.01
CA ASP A 7 4.98 -1.97 27.01
C ASP A 7 3.84 -2.85 26.48
N ALA A 8 2.90 -3.25 27.34
CA ALA A 8 1.74 -4.04 26.93
C ALA A 8 0.78 -3.21 26.07
N GLU A 9 0.57 -1.93 26.43
CA GLU A 9 -0.27 -1.00 25.66
C GLU A 9 0.37 -0.65 24.30
N TRP A 10 1.69 -0.44 24.30
CA TRP A 10 2.46 -0.17 23.10
C TRP A 10 2.50 -1.37 22.16
N ALA A 11 2.60 -2.59 22.69
CA ALA A 11 2.50 -3.82 21.91
C ALA A 11 1.12 -3.97 21.26
N GLY A 12 0.03 -3.76 22.02
CA GLY A 12 -1.33 -3.84 21.50
C GLY A 12 -1.63 -2.80 20.41
N LEU A 13 -1.13 -1.57 20.56
CA LEU A 13 -1.26 -0.54 19.52
C LEU A 13 -0.57 -0.92 18.21
N LYS A 14 0.64 -1.50 18.28
CA LYS A 14 1.39 -1.99 17.11
C LYS A 14 0.70 -3.17 16.42
N GLU A 15 0.18 -4.12 17.19
CA GLU A 15 -0.56 -5.27 16.63
C GLU A 15 -1.88 -4.84 15.99
N GLY A 16 -2.62 -3.94 16.64
CA GLY A 16 -3.87 -3.41 16.09
C GLY A 16 -3.66 -2.63 14.78
N THR A 17 -2.57 -1.87 14.66
CA THR A 17 -2.22 -1.19 13.41
C THR A 17 -1.71 -2.16 12.34
N ALA A 18 -0.93 -3.18 12.71
CA ALA A 18 -0.47 -4.21 11.78
C ALA A 18 -1.64 -5.02 11.20
N ALA A 19 -2.60 -5.40 12.05
CA ALA A 19 -3.82 -6.10 11.62
C ALA A 19 -4.72 -5.23 10.74
N ALA A 20 -4.79 -3.91 10.99
CA ALA A 20 -5.55 -2.98 10.17
C ALA A 20 -4.86 -2.63 8.83
N THR A 21 -3.53 -2.79 8.72
CA THR A 21 -2.71 -2.32 7.59
C THR A 21 -2.08 -3.46 6.80
N GLN A 22 -2.65 -4.67 6.83
CA GLN A 22 -2.14 -5.79 6.03
C GLN A 22 -2.43 -5.56 4.53
N MET A 23 -1.63 -4.70 3.89
CA MET A 23 -1.59 -4.53 2.45
C MET A 23 -0.99 -5.80 1.83
N ARG A 24 -1.85 -6.66 1.28
CA ARG A 24 -1.40 -7.71 0.35
C ARG A 24 -1.01 -7.05 -0.96
N LEU A 25 0.27 -6.77 -1.14
CA LEU A 25 0.83 -6.49 -2.45
C LEU A 25 0.75 -7.78 -3.27
N ALA A 26 0.04 -7.73 -4.40
CA ALA A 26 -0.21 -8.88 -5.27
C ALA A 26 1.03 -9.23 -6.10
N SER A 27 2.15 -9.62 -5.46
CA SER A 27 3.28 -10.32 -6.08
C SER A 27 4.49 -10.37 -5.13
N ALA A 28 4.41 -11.12 -4.03
CA ALA A 28 5.60 -11.60 -3.34
C ALA A 28 5.20 -12.80 -2.49
N ALA A 29 5.17 -13.98 -3.11
CA ALA A 29 5.35 -15.20 -2.32
C ALA A 29 6.82 -15.19 -1.84
N PRO A 30 7.09 -15.37 -0.54
CA PRO A 30 8.46 -15.50 -0.05
C PRO A 30 9.02 -16.85 -0.51
N ASP A 31 10.03 -16.78 -1.37
CA ASP A 31 11.11 -17.73 -1.62
C ASP A 31 10.79 -19.24 -1.64
N GLY A 32 10.85 -19.82 -2.84
CA GLY A 32 10.97 -21.26 -3.05
C GLY A 32 11.20 -21.60 -4.52
N GLY A 33 12.45 -21.87 -4.90
CA GLY A 33 12.83 -22.21 -6.27
C GLY A 33 12.53 -23.67 -6.66
N GLY A 34 12.23 -23.85 -7.95
CA GLY A 34 12.30 -25.12 -8.69
C GLY A 34 11.03 -25.98 -8.67
N ASP A 35 10.29 -26.04 -9.78
CA ASP A 35 10.38 -27.08 -10.81
C ASP A 35 9.43 -26.74 -11.96
N GLY A 36 9.79 -27.11 -13.19
CA GLY A 36 9.02 -26.78 -14.38
C GLY A 36 7.73 -27.61 -14.48
N GLY A 37 6.61 -26.93 -14.61
CA GLY A 37 5.32 -27.53 -14.95
C GLY A 37 4.20 -26.96 -14.09
N ASP A 38 3.27 -26.26 -14.74
CA ASP A 38 2.04 -25.75 -14.14
C ASP A 38 2.21 -24.61 -13.11
N ALA A 39 3.10 -23.65 -13.41
CA ALA A 39 3.05 -22.32 -12.79
C ALA A 39 2.29 -21.34 -13.70
N GLY A 40 1.10 -21.75 -14.15
CA GLY A 40 0.06 -20.80 -14.53
C GLY A 40 -0.48 -20.17 -13.25
N GLY A 41 0.37 -19.43 -12.53
CA GLY A 41 -0.10 -18.53 -11.49
C GLY A 41 -1.16 -17.66 -12.15
N GLU A 42 -2.38 -17.71 -11.61
CA GLU A 42 -3.57 -17.01 -12.12
C GLU A 42 -3.11 -15.77 -12.86
N ASP A 43 -3.26 -15.78 -14.20
CA ASP A 43 -2.69 -14.76 -15.08
C ASP A 43 -2.77 -13.41 -14.38
N LEU A 44 -1.67 -12.63 -14.38
CA LEU A 44 -1.66 -11.23 -13.92
C LEU A 44 -2.71 -10.44 -14.72
N LYS A 45 -3.99 -10.62 -14.37
CA LYS A 45 -5.11 -9.94 -14.96
C LYS A 45 -4.90 -8.50 -14.56
N SER A 46 -4.87 -7.61 -15.55
CA SER A 46 -4.96 -6.19 -15.23
C SER A 46 -6.31 -5.94 -14.57
N ASP A 47 -6.27 -5.88 -13.25
CA ASP A 47 -7.44 -5.54 -12.48
C ASP A 47 -7.28 -4.09 -12.05
N GLN A 48 -7.91 -3.20 -12.82
CA GLN A 48 -8.02 -1.80 -12.48
C GLN A 48 -8.55 -1.61 -11.06
N ALA A 49 -9.46 -2.49 -10.61
CA ALA A 49 -10.03 -2.42 -9.28
C ALA A 49 -8.98 -2.68 -8.21
N VAL A 50 -8.02 -3.57 -8.43
CA VAL A 50 -6.89 -3.82 -7.50
C VAL A 50 -6.01 -2.59 -7.40
N TRP A 51 -5.62 -1.98 -8.52
CA TRP A 51 -4.83 -0.74 -8.52
C TRP A 51 -5.56 0.43 -7.88
N ASN A 52 -6.86 0.58 -8.17
CA ASN A 52 -7.70 1.62 -7.57
C ASN A 52 -7.88 1.40 -6.07
N LYS A 53 -8.05 0.14 -5.63
CA LYS A 53 -8.15 -0.22 -4.21
C LYS A 53 -6.85 0.11 -3.50
N ALA A 54 -5.69 -0.29 -4.03
CA ALA A 54 -4.39 0.02 -3.45
C ALA A 54 -4.17 1.54 -3.33
N SER A 55 -4.52 2.31 -4.37
CA SER A 55 -4.50 3.77 -4.33
C SER A 55 -5.40 4.34 -3.23
N ASN A 56 -6.63 3.81 -3.08
CA ASN A 56 -7.55 4.23 -2.03
C ASN A 56 -7.01 3.92 -0.63
N ASP A 57 -6.48 2.71 -0.41
CA ASP A 57 -5.91 2.29 0.87
C ASP A 57 -4.72 3.19 1.27
N VAL A 58 -3.85 3.55 0.30
CA VAL A 58 -2.77 4.53 0.52
C VAL A 58 -3.33 5.92 0.85
N GLY A 59 -4.41 6.36 0.20
CA GLY A 59 -5.08 7.62 0.53
C GLY A 59 -5.70 7.64 1.94
N GLN A 60 -6.24 6.50 2.39
CA GLN A 60 -6.73 6.34 3.76
C GLN A 60 -5.59 6.40 4.78
N LEU A 61 -4.43 5.79 4.48
CA LEU A 61 -3.23 5.91 5.32
C LEU A 61 -2.78 7.36 5.48
N VAL A 62 -2.71 8.12 4.38
CA VAL A 62 -2.39 9.57 4.42
C VAL A 62 -3.38 10.33 5.33
N SER A 63 -4.66 10.01 5.23
CA SER A 63 -5.69 10.64 6.05
C SER A 63 -5.54 10.28 7.54
N GLY A 64 -5.18 9.03 7.84
CA GLY A 64 -4.87 8.58 9.20
C GLY A 64 -3.66 9.29 9.79
N ILE A 65 -2.59 9.43 9.01
CA ILE A 65 -1.37 10.15 9.41
C ILE A 65 -1.70 11.61 9.76
N LYS A 66 -2.47 12.32 8.91
CA LYS A 66 -2.88 13.70 9.18
C LYS A 66 -3.67 13.84 10.49
N LYS A 67 -4.59 12.91 10.76
CA LYS A 67 -5.33 12.88 12.03
C LYS A 67 -4.41 12.68 13.22
N ALA A 68 -3.44 11.76 13.13
CA ALA A 68 -2.46 11.53 14.19
C ALA A 68 -1.59 12.77 14.44
N GLN A 69 -1.17 13.47 13.40
CA GLN A 69 -0.43 14.72 13.53
C GLN A 69 -1.24 15.80 14.23
N THR A 70 -2.52 15.97 13.88
CA THR A 70 -3.41 16.91 14.59
C THR A 70 -3.56 16.54 16.07
N ALA A 71 -3.67 15.25 16.39
CA ALA A 71 -3.73 14.78 17.77
C ALA A 71 -2.44 15.05 18.54
N PHE A 72 -1.27 14.84 17.93
CA PHE A 72 0.02 15.19 18.53
C PHE A 72 0.16 16.69 18.76
N GLU A 73 -0.20 17.52 17.79
CA GLU A 73 -0.16 18.98 17.93
C GLU A 73 -1.09 19.46 19.06
N ALA A 74 -2.28 18.87 19.18
CA ALA A 74 -3.20 19.15 20.27
C ALA A 74 -2.61 18.73 21.63
N GLY A 75 -1.96 17.56 21.70
CA GLY A 75 -1.31 17.03 22.90
C GLY A 75 -0.09 17.86 23.36
N GLN A 76 0.56 18.59 22.46
CA GLN A 76 1.66 19.49 22.81
C GLN A 76 1.23 20.78 23.50
N LYS A 77 -0.05 21.14 23.42
CA LYS A 77 -0.53 22.40 24.01
C LYS A 77 -0.34 22.35 25.53
N GLY A 78 0.47 23.29 26.04
CA GLY A 78 0.77 23.40 27.47
C GLY A 78 1.96 22.56 27.96
N ALA A 79 2.63 21.80 27.07
CA ALA A 79 3.81 21.01 27.44
C ALA A 79 5.11 21.83 27.56
N ALA A 80 5.09 23.10 27.10
CA ALA A 80 6.26 23.98 27.13
C ALA A 80 6.48 24.59 28.52
N VAL A 81 7.07 23.80 29.43
CA VAL A 81 7.56 24.28 30.72
C VAL A 81 9.09 24.44 30.63
N SER A 82 9.58 25.66 30.79
CA SER A 82 11.02 25.95 30.76
C SER A 82 11.74 25.40 32.00
N GLY A 83 12.95 24.87 31.82
CA GLY A 83 13.79 24.40 32.92
C GLY A 83 13.49 22.98 33.41
N VAL A 84 12.69 22.22 32.66
CA VAL A 84 12.40 20.81 32.94
C VAL A 84 12.90 19.95 31.78
N ASP A 85 13.87 19.07 32.05
CA ASP A 85 14.51 18.24 31.02
C ASP A 85 13.51 17.33 30.28
N SER A 86 12.49 16.83 30.99
CA SER A 86 11.44 16.01 30.35
C SER A 86 10.59 16.82 29.36
N ALA A 87 10.40 18.11 29.57
CA ALA A 87 9.69 18.98 28.62
C ALA A 87 10.54 19.23 27.36
N ALA A 88 11.85 19.38 27.51
CA ALA A 88 12.78 19.49 26.38
C ALA A 88 12.80 18.20 25.55
N ALA A 89 12.97 17.05 26.19
CA ALA A 89 12.97 15.74 25.53
C ALA A 89 11.64 15.46 24.81
N GLN A 90 10.52 15.86 25.40
CA GLN A 90 9.20 15.71 24.81
C GLN A 90 8.99 16.60 23.57
N SER A 91 9.52 17.82 23.59
CA SER A 91 9.54 18.72 22.42
C SER A 91 10.37 18.14 21.26
N GLU A 92 11.57 17.61 21.55
CA GLU A 92 12.42 16.97 20.54
C GLU A 92 11.76 15.73 19.92
N LEU A 93 11.15 14.89 20.76
CA LEU A 93 10.40 13.71 20.31
C LEU A 93 9.26 14.14 19.39
N TYR A 94 8.48 15.15 19.78
CA TYR A 94 7.39 15.67 18.95
C TYR A 94 7.87 16.13 17.58
N GLN A 95 8.96 16.90 17.52
CA GLN A 95 9.51 17.39 16.24
C GLN A 95 10.01 16.25 15.34
N SER A 96 10.67 15.25 15.93
CA SER A 96 11.14 14.06 15.21
C SER A 96 9.96 13.29 14.59
N TRP A 97 8.92 12.99 15.39
CA TRP A 97 7.73 12.29 14.90
C TRP A 97 6.95 13.10 13.86
N LYS A 98 6.81 14.41 14.07
CA LYS A 98 6.16 15.29 13.10
C LYS A 98 6.86 15.22 11.75
N THR A 99 8.19 15.38 11.74
CA THR A 99 9.02 15.32 10.52
C THR A 99 8.89 13.98 9.82
N TYR A 100 8.98 12.88 10.57
CA TYR A 100 8.83 11.54 10.01
C TYR A 100 7.46 11.32 9.37
N LEU A 101 6.39 11.69 10.07
CA LEU A 101 5.02 11.53 9.58
C LEU A 101 4.71 12.43 8.37
N ASP A 102 5.25 13.66 8.34
CA ASP A 102 5.15 14.55 7.17
C ASP A 102 5.84 13.90 5.95
N GLY A 103 7.03 13.35 6.13
CA GLY A 103 7.74 12.63 5.08
C GLY A 103 7.00 11.38 4.58
N LEU A 104 6.43 10.59 5.49
CA LEU A 104 5.66 9.40 5.14
C LEU A 104 4.38 9.76 4.38
N ALA A 105 3.63 10.75 4.84
CA ALA A 105 2.43 11.24 4.16
C ALA A 105 2.76 11.76 2.75
N GLY A 106 3.87 12.47 2.58
CA GLY A 106 4.37 12.92 1.28
C GLY A 106 4.67 11.76 0.33
N LYS A 107 5.40 10.74 0.79
CA LYS A 107 5.71 9.54 0.00
C LYS A 107 4.44 8.79 -0.43
N CYS A 108 3.52 8.54 0.50
CA CYS A 108 2.25 7.88 0.21
C CYS A 108 1.41 8.70 -0.80
N SER A 109 1.33 10.02 -0.63
CA SER A 109 0.62 10.90 -1.56
C SER A 109 1.24 10.87 -2.96
N ALA A 110 2.58 10.82 -3.06
CA ALA A 110 3.29 10.71 -4.32
C ALA A 110 3.07 9.36 -5.03
N LEU A 111 2.79 8.28 -4.29
CA LEU A 111 2.48 6.95 -4.85
C LEU A 111 1.04 6.82 -5.35
N GLN A 112 0.09 7.53 -4.74
CA GLN A 112 -1.34 7.38 -5.03
C GLN A 112 -1.68 7.64 -6.52
N GLY A 113 -1.20 8.76 -7.07
CA GLY A 113 -1.43 9.11 -8.48
C GLY A 113 -0.87 8.09 -9.46
N PRO A 114 0.43 7.73 -9.36
CA PRO A 114 1.06 6.70 -10.18
C PRO A 114 0.33 5.35 -10.14
N MET A 115 -0.17 4.90 -8.99
CA MET A 115 -0.94 3.65 -8.89
C MET A 115 -2.22 3.66 -9.73
N VAL A 116 -2.96 4.79 -9.73
CA VAL A 116 -4.15 4.93 -10.58
C VAL A 116 -3.78 4.91 -12.07
N GLN A 117 -2.67 5.55 -12.45
CA GLN A 117 -2.23 5.57 -13.84
C GLN A 117 -1.72 4.20 -14.30
N ALA A 118 -1.01 3.47 -13.44
CA ALA A 118 -0.57 2.10 -13.71
C ALA A 118 -1.77 1.19 -14.00
N GLY A 119 -2.82 1.24 -13.17
CA GLY A 119 -4.04 0.48 -13.40
C GLY A 119 -4.73 0.83 -14.73
N LYS A 120 -4.83 2.11 -15.08
CA LYS A 120 -5.38 2.54 -16.37
C LYS A 120 -4.55 2.06 -17.56
N GLY A 121 -3.23 2.21 -17.48
CA GLY A 121 -2.32 1.82 -18.55
C GLY A 121 -2.30 0.31 -18.79
N GLN A 122 -2.39 -0.48 -17.72
CA GLN A 122 -2.42 -1.93 -17.82
C GLN A 122 -3.71 -2.42 -18.52
N VAL A 123 -4.88 -1.90 -18.11
CA VAL A 123 -6.17 -2.22 -18.77
C VAL A 123 -6.17 -1.85 -20.24
N ALA A 124 -5.67 -0.67 -20.58
CA ALA A 124 -5.62 -0.21 -21.97
C ALA A 124 -4.74 -1.11 -22.84
N ASN A 125 -3.61 -1.59 -22.33
CA ASN A 125 -2.75 -2.53 -23.05
C ASN A 125 -3.42 -3.90 -23.22
N ASP A 126 -4.06 -4.43 -22.18
CA ASP A 126 -4.74 -5.72 -22.23
C ASP A 126 -5.91 -5.71 -23.23
N ASP A 127 -6.69 -4.63 -23.26
CA ASP A 127 -7.79 -4.46 -24.21
C ASP A 127 -7.28 -4.33 -25.65
N ALA A 128 -6.19 -3.60 -25.88
CA ALA A 128 -5.56 -3.50 -27.19
C ALA A 128 -5.04 -4.87 -27.67
N LEU A 129 -4.38 -5.62 -26.80
CA LEU A 129 -3.87 -6.95 -27.10
C LEU A 129 -5.01 -7.92 -27.42
N ARG A 130 -6.10 -7.89 -26.64
CA ARG A 130 -7.30 -8.69 -26.91
C ARG A 130 -7.89 -8.37 -28.28
N ALA A 131 -8.02 -7.09 -28.61
CA ALA A 131 -8.54 -6.65 -29.91
C ALA A 131 -7.66 -7.11 -31.07
N ASP A 132 -6.34 -7.08 -30.91
CA ASP A 132 -5.39 -7.57 -31.90
C ASP A 132 -5.51 -9.08 -32.13
N PHE A 133 -5.62 -9.87 -31.06
CA PHE A 133 -5.85 -11.32 -31.18
C PHE A 133 -7.22 -11.66 -31.76
N THR A 134 -8.28 -10.94 -31.39
CA THR A 134 -9.60 -11.10 -32.02
C THR A 134 -9.53 -10.82 -33.51
N ARG A 135 -8.85 -9.74 -33.92
CA ARG A 135 -8.66 -9.39 -35.32
C ARG A 135 -7.86 -10.46 -36.08
N MET A 136 -6.77 -10.97 -35.50
CA MET A 136 -6.00 -12.06 -36.11
C MET A 136 -6.85 -13.34 -36.25
N ASN A 137 -7.57 -13.72 -35.21
CA ASN A 137 -8.48 -14.85 -35.25
C ASN A 137 -9.56 -14.68 -36.32
N ASP A 138 -10.09 -13.45 -36.49
CA ASP A 138 -11.07 -13.16 -37.53
C ASP A 138 -10.49 -13.22 -38.95
N GLN A 139 -9.23 -12.81 -39.13
CA GLN A 139 -8.54 -12.84 -40.42
C GLN A 139 -8.18 -14.24 -40.88
N TYR A 140 -7.89 -15.17 -39.96
CA TYR A 140 -7.37 -16.51 -40.27
C TYR A 140 -8.36 -17.64 -39.92
N LYS A 141 -9.68 -17.38 -39.96
CA LYS A 141 -10.72 -18.39 -39.67
C LYS A 141 -10.68 -19.61 -40.60
N ASP A 142 -10.15 -19.41 -41.80
CA ASP A 142 -10.02 -20.41 -42.85
C ASP A 142 -8.74 -21.24 -42.75
N THR A 143 -7.83 -20.89 -41.82
CA THR A 143 -6.57 -21.60 -41.62
C THR A 143 -6.80 -22.79 -40.68
N PRO A 144 -6.65 -24.04 -41.14
CA PRO A 144 -6.83 -25.21 -40.29
C PRO A 144 -5.79 -25.24 -39.17
N ALA A 145 -6.20 -25.58 -37.95
CA ALA A 145 -5.27 -25.82 -36.84
C ALA A 145 -4.40 -27.05 -37.16
N THR A 146 -3.13 -26.83 -37.48
CA THR A 146 -2.21 -27.87 -37.97
C THR A 146 -1.20 -28.37 -36.91
N GLY A 147 -1.38 -28.03 -35.62
CA GLY A 147 -0.47 -28.43 -34.54
C GLY A 147 -1.20 -28.98 -33.31
N GLY A 148 -0.67 -30.10 -32.77
CA GLY A 148 -1.14 -30.77 -31.54
C GLY A 148 -1.47 -32.25 -31.76
N ARG A 149 -0.54 -33.13 -31.40
CA ARG A 149 -0.78 -34.56 -31.15
C ARG A 149 -0.38 -34.88 -29.73
#